data_AF-A0AAU9WA52-F1
#
_entry.id   AF-A0AAU9WA52-F1
#
_cell.length_a   1.000
_cell.length_b   1.000
_cell.length_c   1.000
_cell.angle_alpha   90.00
_cell.angle_beta   90.00
_cell.angle_gamma   90.00
#
_symmetry.space_group_name_H-M   'P 1'
#
loop_
_entity.id
_entity.type
_entity.pdbx_description
1 polymer ?
#
loop_
_entity_poly.entity_id
_entity_poly.type
_entity_poly.pdbx_seq_one_letter_code
_entity_poly.pdbx_strand_id
1 'polypeptide(L)'
;MKAITQAKAGKRLSIQQFTNARDLLLVKLALLVASRPAPLENALLEDYQKAQEKDGNRVMLIPKHKRSREGPAPLGMDKEVQDLMEVYVNKIRPHFVAKDVKHLFVKSDGQSFNRNTIGKRFSAFFEKSGVRTDRRVSQTAVRKFVTTAARRHAPEEMSNIQRVLCHSERSSRNSYLRLDLTETASHAMNIIKKVTSSETETKTKKETLAEELPEKQIKKGGEESDQSADVDLPGPSQLASEDDETSTNVIPPTVSPGKVSSLTEKQKEAIREIFSSAIERGEKQQMMAVRNKMSTTLILRKMTTSISKVKQVTNFVNYLVSKRPFEVEGLPTQAIEVEEWLDDQSSSLKSDQRMHWDQRDTQAMEREFRRFRKCPPKQQLRQMFTVNGRLAAICKKEGFSRCYEKVKSIMRKKNKL
;
A
#
# COMPACT_ATOMS: atom_id res chain seq x y z
N MET A 1 20.89 14.31 -2.86
CA MET A 1 21.36 15.69 -3.10
C MET A 1 22.67 15.73 -3.90
N LYS A 2 23.86 15.44 -3.31
CA LYS A 2 25.21 15.55 -3.94
C LYS A 2 25.29 15.40 -5.48
N ALA A 3 24.77 14.30 -6.04
CA ALA A 3 24.76 14.06 -7.49
C ALA A 3 23.96 15.09 -8.33
N ILE A 4 22.82 15.57 -7.84
CA ILE A 4 21.99 16.58 -8.53
C ILE A 4 22.69 17.94 -8.49
N THR A 5 23.32 18.28 -7.36
CA THR A 5 24.17 19.48 -7.24
C THR A 5 25.35 19.45 -8.20
N GLN A 6 26.02 18.29 -8.34
CA GLN A 6 27.12 18.09 -9.28
C GLN A 6 26.68 18.25 -10.74
N ALA A 7 25.50 17.74 -11.11
CA ALA A 7 24.92 17.94 -12.44
C ALA A 7 24.47 19.39 -12.71
N LYS A 8 23.96 20.10 -11.69
CA LYS A 8 23.65 21.54 -11.78
C LYS A 8 24.93 22.36 -12.03
N ALA A 9 26.06 21.93 -11.45
CA ALA A 9 27.40 22.46 -11.72
C ALA A 9 28.07 21.89 -12.99
N GLY A 10 27.32 21.28 -13.91
CA GLY A 10 27.81 20.81 -15.21
C GLY A 10 28.74 19.59 -15.19
N LYS A 11 29.01 18.99 -14.02
CA LYS A 11 29.93 17.85 -13.91
C LYS A 11 29.28 16.58 -14.45
N ARG A 12 30.01 15.82 -15.27
CA ARG A 12 29.59 14.47 -15.71
C ARG A 12 29.39 13.58 -14.48
N LEU A 13 28.25 12.90 -14.42
CA LEU A 13 27.93 11.97 -13.34
C LEU A 13 28.42 10.55 -13.66
N SER A 14 28.72 9.77 -12.62
CA SER A 14 28.83 8.31 -12.74
C SER A 14 27.45 7.65 -12.85
N ILE A 15 27.41 6.40 -13.34
CA ILE A 15 26.17 5.60 -13.40
C ILE A 15 25.54 5.45 -11.99
N GLN A 16 26.36 5.36 -10.93
CA GLN A 16 25.85 5.29 -9.56
C GLN A 16 25.25 6.62 -9.08
N GLN A 17 25.87 7.75 -9.43
CA GLN A 17 25.33 9.09 -9.15
C GLN A 17 24.01 9.35 -9.89
N PHE A 18 23.92 8.98 -11.17
CA PHE A 18 22.69 9.03 -11.96
C PHE A 18 21.58 8.17 -11.33
N THR A 19 21.86 6.89 -11.03
CA THR A 19 20.84 6.00 -10.48
C THR A 19 20.37 6.43 -9.09
N ASN A 20 21.27 6.96 -8.24
CA ASN A 20 20.90 7.56 -6.95
C ASN A 20 20.03 8.82 -7.11
N ALA A 21 20.35 9.71 -8.06
CA ALA A 21 19.53 10.90 -8.35
C ALA A 21 18.12 10.52 -8.85
N ARG A 22 18.03 9.57 -9.77
CA ARG A 22 16.77 9.03 -10.29
C ARG A 22 15.93 8.36 -9.20
N ASP A 23 16.54 7.51 -8.38
CA ASP A 23 15.79 6.74 -7.37
C ASP A 23 15.32 7.63 -6.20
N LEU A 24 16.05 8.70 -5.88
CA LEU A 24 15.59 9.77 -4.97
C LEU A 24 14.34 10.47 -5.50
N LEU A 25 14.33 10.86 -6.79
CA LEU A 25 13.18 11.49 -7.44
C LEU A 25 11.96 10.57 -7.50
N LEU A 26 12.17 9.30 -7.87
CA LEU A 26 11.13 8.26 -7.84
C LEU A 26 10.54 8.06 -6.45
N VAL A 27 11.32 8.22 -5.38
CA VAL A 27 10.83 8.17 -4.00
C VAL A 27 10.06 9.43 -3.64
N LYS A 28 10.60 10.63 -3.84
CA LYS A 28 9.90 11.89 -3.52
C LYS A 28 8.54 12.01 -4.23
N LEU A 29 8.49 11.78 -5.55
CA LEU A 29 7.23 11.73 -6.33
C LEU A 29 6.23 10.70 -5.78
N ALA A 30 6.72 9.52 -5.39
CA ALA A 30 5.88 8.47 -4.84
C ALA A 30 5.39 8.76 -3.41
N LEU A 31 6.06 9.63 -2.65
CA LEU A 31 5.62 10.09 -1.33
C LEU A 31 4.54 11.19 -1.47
N LEU A 32 4.82 12.26 -2.23
CA LEU A 32 3.95 13.46 -2.35
C LEU A 32 2.48 13.14 -2.66
N VAL A 33 2.23 12.21 -3.60
CA VAL A 33 0.88 11.77 -3.99
C VAL A 33 0.60 10.30 -3.62
N ALA A 34 1.42 9.69 -2.75
CA ALA A 34 1.31 8.28 -2.32
C ALA A 34 1.06 7.29 -3.49
N SER A 35 1.80 7.48 -4.59
CA SER A 35 1.50 6.87 -5.88
C SER A 35 1.75 5.35 -5.93
N ARG A 36 1.15 4.71 -6.93
CA ARG A 36 1.40 3.31 -7.29
C ARG A 36 2.67 3.21 -8.15
N PRO A 37 3.28 2.02 -8.33
CA PRO A 37 4.44 1.87 -9.21
C PRO A 37 4.13 2.19 -10.68
N ALA A 38 2.92 1.86 -11.16
CA ALA A 38 2.62 1.84 -12.58
C ALA A 38 2.62 3.22 -13.27
N PRO A 39 2.07 4.31 -12.69
CA PRO A 39 2.23 5.65 -13.25
C PRO A 39 3.70 6.05 -13.43
N LEU A 40 4.53 5.86 -12.40
CA LEU A 40 5.97 6.17 -12.46
C LEU A 40 6.73 5.31 -13.49
N GLU A 41 6.29 4.07 -13.70
CA GLU A 41 6.87 3.15 -14.68
C GLU A 41 6.52 3.51 -16.14
N ASN A 42 5.41 4.22 -16.36
CA ASN A 42 4.87 4.53 -17.68
C ASN A 42 4.88 6.02 -18.03
N ALA A 43 5.31 6.89 -17.11
CA ALA A 43 5.46 8.32 -17.36
C ALA A 43 6.47 8.59 -18.48
N LEU A 44 6.11 9.48 -19.38
CA LEU A 44 6.89 9.89 -20.55
C LEU A 44 7.44 11.31 -20.39
N LEU A 45 8.43 11.67 -21.21
CA LEU A 45 8.88 13.07 -21.30
C LEU A 45 7.75 14.03 -21.71
N GLU A 46 6.84 13.58 -22.58
CA GLU A 46 5.70 14.39 -22.99
C GLU A 46 4.72 14.65 -21.84
N ASP A 47 4.58 13.72 -20.88
CA ASP A 47 3.72 13.92 -19.70
C ASP A 47 4.30 15.01 -18.79
N TYR A 48 5.63 15.11 -18.68
CA TYR A 48 6.35 16.17 -17.96
C TYR A 48 6.26 17.51 -18.68
N GLN A 49 6.43 17.54 -20.00
CA GLN A 49 6.28 18.75 -20.82
C GLN A 49 4.84 19.29 -20.78
N LYS A 50 3.84 18.41 -20.77
CA LYS A 50 2.39 18.74 -20.69
C LYS A 50 1.88 18.93 -19.26
N ALA A 51 2.77 18.87 -18.25
CA ALA A 51 2.39 18.97 -16.84
C ALA A 51 1.97 20.41 -16.47
N GLN A 52 0.75 20.56 -15.97
CA GLN A 52 0.15 21.84 -15.61
C GLN A 52 0.53 22.23 -14.17
N GLU A 53 0.66 23.53 -13.89
CA GLU A 53 0.91 24.05 -12.55
C GLU A 53 -0.38 24.64 -11.96
N LYS A 54 -0.63 24.38 -10.67
CA LYS A 54 -1.68 25.00 -9.86
C LYS A 54 -1.23 25.06 -8.40
N ASP A 55 -1.47 26.19 -7.73
CA ASP A 55 -1.09 26.48 -6.34
C ASP A 55 0.40 26.22 -6.02
N GLY A 56 1.29 26.43 -7.00
CA GLY A 56 2.73 26.14 -6.90
C GLY A 56 3.11 24.66 -7.00
N ASN A 57 2.13 23.76 -7.23
CA ASN A 57 2.32 22.34 -7.46
C ASN A 57 2.15 22.01 -8.95
N ARG A 58 3.12 21.32 -9.56
CA ARG A 58 3.07 20.92 -10.98
C ARG A 58 2.72 19.45 -11.14
N VAL A 59 1.69 19.17 -11.93
CA VAL A 59 1.04 17.85 -12.01
C VAL A 59 1.14 17.25 -13.41
N MET A 60 1.79 16.08 -13.50
CA MET A 60 1.76 15.21 -14.68
C MET A 60 0.52 14.31 -14.61
N LEU A 61 -0.24 14.18 -15.71
CA LEU A 61 -1.41 13.30 -15.79
C LEU A 61 -1.10 12.04 -16.60
N ILE A 62 -0.76 10.93 -15.94
CA ILE A 62 -0.28 9.72 -16.61
C ILE A 62 -1.45 8.82 -17.06
N PRO A 63 -1.73 8.66 -18.36
CA PRO A 63 -2.88 7.88 -18.83
C PRO A 63 -2.70 6.36 -18.62
N LYS A 64 -1.47 5.86 -18.63
CA LYS A 64 -1.16 4.43 -18.76
C LYS A 64 -0.92 3.75 -17.40
N HIS A 65 -1.99 3.31 -16.76
CA HIS A 65 -1.94 2.56 -15.48
C HIS A 65 -3.04 1.48 -15.37
N LYS A 66 -3.05 0.70 -14.28
CA LYS A 66 -3.98 -0.43 -14.08
C LYS A 66 -5.48 -0.04 -14.14
N ARG A 67 -5.80 1.24 -13.91
CA ARG A 67 -7.17 1.76 -13.85
C ARG A 67 -7.37 2.92 -14.83
N SER A 68 -6.67 2.91 -15.97
CA SER A 68 -6.78 3.96 -17.01
C SER A 68 -8.21 4.22 -17.52
N ARG A 69 -9.11 3.23 -17.40
CA ARG A 69 -10.56 3.38 -17.66
C ARG A 69 -11.29 4.33 -16.69
N GLU A 70 -10.64 4.75 -15.60
CA GLU A 70 -11.14 5.69 -14.59
C GLU A 70 -10.46 7.06 -14.69
N GLY A 71 -9.78 7.34 -15.81
CA GLY A 71 -9.00 8.56 -16.04
C GLY A 71 -7.49 8.38 -15.82
N PRO A 72 -6.68 9.43 -16.12
CA PRO A 72 -5.24 9.42 -15.87
C PRO A 72 -4.91 9.46 -14.38
N ALA A 73 -3.76 8.91 -13.99
CA ALA A 73 -3.27 9.00 -12.63
C ALA A 73 -2.39 10.25 -12.46
N PRO A 74 -2.73 11.18 -11.55
CA PRO A 74 -1.89 12.34 -11.29
C PRO A 74 -0.57 11.96 -10.60
N LEU A 75 0.50 12.65 -10.99
CA LEU A 75 1.81 12.68 -10.34
C LEU A 75 2.20 14.15 -10.15
N GLY A 76 1.94 14.67 -8.95
CA GLY A 76 2.25 16.05 -8.58
C GLY A 76 3.65 16.22 -7.97
N MET A 77 4.18 17.43 -8.12
CA MET A 77 5.51 17.85 -7.72
C MET A 77 5.41 19.18 -6.98
N ASP A 78 5.85 19.24 -5.72
CA ASP A 78 6.03 20.52 -5.03
C ASP A 78 7.32 21.20 -5.52
N LYS A 79 7.53 22.47 -5.14
CA LYS A 79 8.64 23.29 -5.67
C LYS A 79 10.02 22.61 -5.56
N GLU A 80 10.31 21.92 -4.46
CA GLU A 80 11.56 21.16 -4.31
C GLU A 80 11.68 20.02 -5.35
N VAL A 81 10.60 19.25 -5.55
CA VAL A 81 10.62 18.18 -6.57
C VAL A 81 10.66 18.74 -7.99
N GLN A 82 10.08 19.91 -8.24
CA GLN A 82 10.17 20.58 -9.54
C GLN A 82 11.61 20.98 -9.87
N ASP A 83 12.31 21.68 -8.97
CA ASP A 83 13.72 22.08 -9.13
C ASP A 83 14.62 20.86 -9.40
N LEU A 84 14.42 19.77 -8.64
CA LEU A 84 15.19 18.53 -8.78
C LEU A 84 14.84 17.77 -10.06
N MET A 85 13.58 17.78 -10.50
CA MET A 85 13.14 17.19 -11.77
C MET A 85 13.67 17.98 -12.97
N GLU A 86 13.76 19.30 -12.89
CA GLU A 86 14.27 20.12 -13.98
C GLU A 86 15.74 19.80 -14.26
N VAL A 87 16.58 19.78 -13.22
CA VAL A 87 18.00 19.34 -13.34
C VAL A 87 18.08 17.90 -13.85
N TYR A 88 17.18 17.01 -13.43
CA TYR A 88 17.15 15.64 -13.95
C TYR A 88 16.79 15.57 -15.44
N VAL A 89 15.75 16.27 -15.92
CA VAL A 89 15.33 16.23 -17.33
C VAL A 89 16.31 16.96 -18.23
N ASN A 90 16.79 18.14 -17.82
CA ASN A 90 17.56 19.04 -18.67
C ASN A 90 19.08 18.79 -18.61
N LYS A 91 19.62 18.25 -17.50
CA LYS A 91 21.08 18.05 -17.32
C LYS A 91 21.47 16.58 -17.13
N ILE A 92 20.70 15.77 -16.40
CA ILE A 92 21.09 14.38 -16.10
C ILE A 92 20.66 13.42 -17.22
N ARG A 93 19.34 13.24 -17.41
CA ARG A 93 18.73 12.23 -18.29
C ARG A 93 19.30 12.20 -19.73
N PRO A 94 19.61 13.34 -20.41
CA PRO A 94 20.12 13.31 -21.78
C PRO A 94 21.44 12.53 -21.93
N HIS A 95 22.27 12.49 -20.89
CA HIS A 95 23.56 11.79 -20.89
C HIS A 95 23.45 10.28 -20.66
N PHE A 96 22.29 9.77 -20.23
CA PHE A 96 22.09 8.36 -19.85
C PHE A 96 20.99 7.65 -20.63
N VAL A 97 20.23 8.34 -21.48
CA VAL A 97 19.11 7.77 -22.22
C VAL A 97 19.56 7.13 -23.54
N ALA A 98 19.02 5.95 -23.87
CA ALA A 98 19.23 5.35 -25.18
C ALA A 98 18.38 6.04 -26.27
N LYS A 99 18.80 5.93 -27.54
CA LYS A 99 18.04 6.48 -28.67
C LYS A 99 16.57 6.02 -28.62
N ASP A 100 15.66 6.93 -28.99
CA ASP A 100 14.20 6.71 -29.08
C ASP A 100 13.45 6.38 -27.77
N VAL A 101 14.13 6.31 -26.62
CA VAL A 101 13.47 6.04 -25.34
C VAL A 101 12.74 7.28 -24.80
N LYS A 102 11.42 7.32 -25.02
CA LYS A 102 10.51 8.41 -24.57
C LYS A 102 10.15 8.42 -23.08
N HIS A 103 10.51 7.38 -22.31
CA HIS A 103 10.13 7.24 -20.89
C HIS A 103 10.88 8.24 -19.99
N LEU A 104 10.20 8.89 -19.05
CA LEU A 104 10.78 9.89 -18.15
C LEU A 104 11.90 9.29 -17.29
N PHE A 105 11.64 8.12 -16.71
CA PHE A 105 12.60 7.36 -15.89
C PHE A 105 13.18 6.18 -16.67
N VAL A 106 14.52 6.10 -16.71
CA VAL A 106 15.25 5.06 -17.43
C VAL A 106 16.22 4.29 -16.52
N LYS A 107 16.56 3.07 -16.92
CA LYS A 107 17.54 2.19 -16.27
C LYS A 107 18.97 2.71 -16.47
N SER A 108 19.94 2.06 -15.83
CA SER A 108 21.39 2.32 -16.00
C SER A 108 21.94 2.04 -17.40
N ASP A 109 21.20 1.30 -18.22
CA ASP A 109 21.46 1.02 -19.64
C ASP A 109 20.65 1.94 -20.58
N GLY A 110 20.07 3.03 -20.05
CA GLY A 110 19.29 4.01 -20.79
C GLY A 110 17.92 3.55 -21.31
N GLN A 111 17.56 2.29 -21.09
CA GLN A 111 16.30 1.71 -21.53
C GLN A 111 15.16 1.95 -20.53
N SER A 112 13.91 1.81 -20.97
CA SER A 112 12.72 1.91 -20.11
C SER A 112 12.68 0.80 -19.05
N PHE A 113 11.91 1.02 -17.97
CA PHE A 113 11.78 0.03 -16.90
C PHE A 113 10.97 -1.20 -17.35
N ASN A 114 11.46 -2.39 -16.99
CA ASN A 114 10.74 -3.64 -17.19
C ASN A 114 9.43 -3.65 -16.38
N ARG A 115 8.37 -4.25 -16.92
CA ARG A 115 7.01 -4.16 -16.36
C ARG A 115 6.90 -4.70 -14.92
N ASN A 116 6.39 -3.88 -14.01
CA ASN A 116 6.31 -4.04 -12.55
C ASN A 116 7.67 -4.09 -11.83
N THR A 117 8.73 -3.46 -12.35
CA THR A 117 10.05 -3.44 -11.70
C THR A 117 10.38 -2.13 -10.99
N ILE A 118 9.79 -0.98 -11.37
CA ILE A 118 10.20 0.31 -10.80
C ILE A 118 9.94 0.38 -9.28
N GLY A 119 8.86 -0.25 -8.81
CA GLY A 119 8.52 -0.38 -7.38
C GLY A 119 9.52 -1.19 -6.54
N LYS A 120 10.51 -1.87 -7.16
CA LYS A 120 11.65 -2.44 -6.43
C LYS A 120 12.63 -1.34 -5.99
N ARG A 121 12.86 -0.32 -6.82
CA ARG A 121 13.78 0.80 -6.54
C ARG A 121 13.34 1.59 -5.31
N PHE A 122 12.03 1.85 -5.19
CA PHE A 122 11.44 2.50 -4.03
C PHE A 122 11.78 1.76 -2.71
N SER A 123 11.60 0.44 -2.64
CA SER A 123 11.92 -0.30 -1.42
C SER A 123 13.43 -0.37 -1.16
N ALA A 124 14.24 -0.59 -2.20
CA ALA A 124 15.69 -0.65 -2.08
C ALA A 124 16.31 0.71 -1.64
N PHE A 125 15.63 1.83 -1.92
CA PHE A 125 16.06 3.14 -1.43
C PHE A 125 15.92 3.26 0.10
N PHE A 126 14.77 2.88 0.66
CA PHE A 126 14.54 2.90 2.12
C PHE A 126 15.42 1.90 2.89
N GLU A 127 15.76 0.79 2.24
CA GLU A 127 16.69 -0.23 2.72
C GLU A 127 18.13 0.32 2.76
N LYS A 128 18.58 0.94 1.65
CA LYS A 128 19.88 1.64 1.57
C LYS A 128 20.01 2.88 2.44
N SER A 129 18.91 3.53 2.83
CA SER A 129 18.95 4.75 3.62
C SER A 129 18.88 4.52 5.14
N GLY A 130 18.86 3.27 5.62
CA GLY A 130 18.79 2.91 7.05
C GLY A 130 17.47 3.24 7.78
N VAL A 131 16.67 4.18 7.25
CA VAL A 131 15.45 4.77 7.86
C VAL A 131 14.45 3.72 8.38
N ARG A 132 14.35 2.52 7.79
CA ARG A 132 13.60 1.38 8.34
C ARG A 132 14.26 0.04 8.00
N THR A 133 15.17 -0.42 8.85
CA THR A 133 15.76 -1.77 8.78
C THR A 133 14.80 -2.88 9.22
N ASP A 134 13.91 -2.60 10.18
CA ASP A 134 12.96 -3.57 10.76
C ASP A 134 11.92 -4.12 9.76
N ARG A 135 11.53 -3.32 8.76
CA ARG A 135 10.44 -3.64 7.84
C ARG A 135 10.64 -3.00 6.46
N ARG A 136 10.52 -3.84 5.43
CA ARG A 136 10.55 -3.41 4.02
C ARG A 136 9.45 -2.39 3.70
N VAL A 137 9.82 -1.11 3.63
CA VAL A 137 8.95 -0.02 3.20
C VAL A 137 8.55 -0.23 1.73
N SER A 138 7.31 0.12 1.37
CA SER A 138 6.84 0.04 -0.01
C SER A 138 5.75 1.08 -0.28
N GLN A 139 5.55 1.45 -1.54
CA GLN A 139 4.49 2.38 -1.96
C GLN A 139 3.09 1.97 -1.47
N THR A 140 2.81 0.66 -1.36
CA THR A 140 1.54 0.16 -0.79
C THR A 140 1.46 0.34 0.73
N ALA A 141 2.58 0.31 1.45
CA ALA A 141 2.63 0.61 2.87
C ALA A 141 2.49 2.12 3.14
N VAL A 142 3.25 2.96 2.43
CA VAL A 142 3.14 4.44 2.48
C VAL A 142 1.72 4.89 2.18
N ARG A 143 1.12 4.36 1.11
CA ARG A 143 -0.26 4.68 0.76
C ARG A 143 -1.26 4.28 1.84
N LYS A 144 -1.10 3.11 2.49
CA LYS A 144 -1.95 2.71 3.62
C LYS A 144 -1.76 3.65 4.81
N PHE A 145 -0.54 4.08 5.08
CA PHE A 145 -0.22 5.06 6.11
C PHE A 145 -0.93 6.40 5.82
N VAL A 146 -0.73 6.99 4.64
CA VAL A 146 -1.43 8.22 4.19
C VAL A 146 -2.96 8.07 4.26
N THR A 147 -3.52 6.95 3.78
CA THR A 147 -4.96 6.64 3.88
C THR A 147 -5.47 6.59 5.33
N THR A 148 -4.60 6.24 6.29
CA THR A 148 -4.93 6.13 7.72
C THR A 148 -4.73 7.46 8.44
N ALA A 149 -3.71 8.23 8.10
CA ALA A 149 -3.46 9.57 8.62
C ALA A 149 -4.55 10.55 8.17
N ALA A 150 -4.93 10.55 6.89
CA ALA A 150 -6.07 11.31 6.37
C ALA A 150 -7.35 11.01 7.16
N ARG A 151 -7.72 9.73 7.33
CA ARG A 151 -8.88 9.30 8.12
C ARG A 151 -8.85 9.66 9.62
N ARG A 152 -7.74 10.17 10.14
CA ARG A 152 -7.57 10.63 11.53
C ARG A 152 -7.52 12.15 11.66
N HIS A 153 -6.90 12.83 10.70
CA HIS A 153 -6.48 14.24 10.83
C HIS A 153 -7.07 15.16 9.75
N ALA A 154 -7.73 14.59 8.73
CA ALA A 154 -8.47 15.29 7.69
C ALA A 154 -9.59 14.38 7.09
N PRO A 155 -10.55 13.88 7.90
CA PRO A 155 -11.60 12.96 7.43
C PRO A 155 -12.51 13.58 6.36
N GLU A 156 -12.76 14.88 6.42
CA GLU A 156 -13.51 15.66 5.41
C GLU A 156 -12.83 15.62 4.03
N GLU A 157 -11.50 15.73 3.98
CA GLU A 157 -10.72 15.67 2.74
C GLU A 157 -10.52 14.25 2.18
N MET A 158 -11.04 13.24 2.85
CA MET A 158 -10.86 11.84 2.46
C MET A 158 -11.48 11.51 1.09
N SER A 159 -12.40 12.33 0.58
CA SER A 159 -12.90 12.23 -0.80
C SER A 159 -11.83 12.63 -1.84
N ASN A 160 -11.26 13.83 -1.71
CA ASN A 160 -10.21 14.34 -2.59
C ASN A 160 -8.97 13.44 -2.60
N ILE A 161 -8.56 12.95 -1.42
CA ILE A 161 -7.46 12.00 -1.29
C ILE A 161 -7.80 10.66 -1.96
N GLN A 162 -9.04 10.14 -1.85
CA GLN A 162 -9.43 8.91 -2.55
C GLN A 162 -9.48 9.06 -4.08
N ARG A 163 -9.87 10.23 -4.58
CA ARG A 163 -9.85 10.59 -6.01
C ARG A 163 -8.43 10.54 -6.56
N VAL A 164 -7.48 11.25 -5.95
CA VAL A 164 -6.06 11.27 -6.34
C VAL A 164 -5.37 9.91 -6.19
N LEU A 165 -5.68 9.18 -5.13
CA LEU A 165 -5.18 7.82 -4.95
C LEU A 165 -5.83 6.82 -5.94
N CYS A 166 -6.99 7.11 -6.51
CA CYS A 166 -7.87 6.17 -7.19
C CYS A 166 -8.19 4.94 -6.30
N HIS A 167 -9.10 5.16 -5.35
CA HIS A 167 -10.09 4.15 -4.93
C HIS A 167 -11.42 4.49 -5.60
N SER A 168 -12.13 3.49 -6.13
CA SER A 168 -13.30 3.71 -6.98
C SER A 168 -14.62 3.64 -6.21
N GLU A 169 -15.47 4.65 -6.35
CA GLU A 169 -16.84 4.66 -5.80
C GLU A 169 -17.90 4.70 -6.92
N ARG A 170 -17.63 3.96 -8.00
CA ARG A 170 -18.52 3.68 -9.16
C ARG A 170 -18.93 4.86 -10.05
N SER A 171 -18.78 6.10 -9.59
CA SER A 171 -19.08 7.32 -10.36
C SER A 171 -17.97 8.37 -10.27
N SER A 172 -17.17 8.49 -11.33
CA SER A 172 -16.63 9.76 -11.81
C SER A 172 -17.01 9.86 -13.28
N ARG A 173 -18.33 9.95 -13.53
CA ARG A 173 -18.88 9.96 -14.89
C ARG A 173 -18.46 11.25 -15.60
N ASN A 174 -18.13 11.10 -16.88
CA ASN A 174 -17.65 12.12 -17.82
C ASN A 174 -16.18 12.55 -17.65
N SER A 175 -15.45 12.54 -18.78
CA SER A 175 -13.99 12.74 -18.84
C SER A 175 -13.60 14.21 -19.08
N TYR A 176 -14.25 15.13 -18.37
CA TYR A 176 -14.00 16.57 -18.40
C TYR A 176 -13.73 17.03 -16.96
N LEU A 177 -12.65 17.74 -16.61
CA LEU A 177 -11.54 18.28 -17.40
C LEU A 177 -10.18 17.85 -16.80
N ARG A 178 -9.08 18.04 -17.54
CA ARG A 178 -7.71 17.89 -16.99
C ARG A 178 -7.44 18.84 -15.80
N LEU A 179 -8.11 20.00 -15.79
CA LEU A 179 -8.00 20.99 -14.73
C LEU A 179 -8.41 20.41 -13.38
N ASP A 180 -9.63 19.87 -13.24
CA ASP A 180 -10.14 19.24 -12.00
C ASP A 180 -9.15 18.25 -11.35
N LEU A 181 -8.54 17.37 -12.15
CA LEU A 181 -7.56 16.40 -11.66
C LEU A 181 -6.23 17.05 -11.21
N THR A 182 -5.83 18.15 -11.85
CA THR A 182 -4.67 18.96 -11.43
C THR A 182 -4.96 19.69 -10.12
N GLU A 183 -6.14 20.29 -9.96
CA GLU A 183 -6.54 20.99 -8.73
C GLU A 183 -6.64 20.02 -7.55
N THR A 184 -7.33 18.89 -7.77
CA THR A 184 -7.47 17.84 -6.76
C THR A 184 -6.10 17.29 -6.34
N ALA A 185 -5.17 17.12 -7.29
CA ALA A 185 -3.82 16.64 -7.01
C ALA A 185 -3.01 17.64 -6.18
N SER A 186 -3.05 18.94 -6.51
CA SER A 186 -2.42 20.00 -5.73
C SER A 186 -2.97 20.03 -4.29
N HIS A 187 -4.30 20.08 -4.14
CA HIS A 187 -4.94 20.08 -2.83
C HIS A 187 -4.59 18.85 -2.01
N ALA A 188 -4.70 17.65 -2.60
CA ALA A 188 -4.34 16.40 -1.95
C ALA A 188 -2.87 16.34 -1.52
N MET A 189 -1.93 16.91 -2.30
CA MET A 189 -0.52 17.01 -1.87
C MET A 189 -0.36 17.86 -0.62
N ASN A 190 -1.03 19.02 -0.58
CA ASN A 190 -0.98 19.94 0.56
C ASN A 190 -1.54 19.27 1.83
N ILE A 191 -2.63 18.51 1.70
CA ILE A 191 -3.21 17.74 2.81
C ILE A 191 -2.31 16.56 3.20
N ILE A 192 -1.76 15.80 2.24
CA ILE A 192 -0.82 14.70 2.50
C ILE A 192 0.40 15.21 3.28
N LYS A 193 0.94 16.38 2.91
CA LYS A 193 2.02 17.07 3.63
C LYS A 193 1.59 17.39 5.07
N LYS A 194 0.44 18.04 5.27
CA LYS A 194 -0.13 18.38 6.59
C LYS A 194 -0.33 17.16 7.50
N VAL A 195 -0.96 16.08 7.00
CA VAL A 195 -1.28 14.89 7.82
C VAL A 195 -0.11 13.91 8.00
N THR A 196 1.01 14.11 7.31
CA THR A 196 2.24 13.32 7.54
C THR A 196 3.30 14.06 8.34
N SER A 197 3.29 15.40 8.36
CA SER A 197 4.09 16.19 9.30
C SER A 197 3.52 16.15 10.73
N SER A 198 2.21 16.22 10.91
CA SER A 198 1.59 16.34 12.25
C SER A 198 1.73 15.11 13.17
N GLU A 199 2.29 13.99 12.70
CA GLU A 199 2.75 12.88 13.55
C GLU A 199 4.03 13.21 14.36
N THR A 200 4.72 14.34 14.08
CA THR A 200 5.81 14.86 14.94
C THR A 200 5.31 15.84 15.99
N GLU A 201 4.52 16.85 15.60
CA GLU A 201 4.00 17.91 16.47
C GLU A 201 3.10 17.39 17.62
N THR A 202 2.39 16.29 17.39
CA THR A 202 1.51 15.65 18.39
C THR A 202 2.27 14.96 19.53
N LYS A 203 3.60 14.86 19.46
CA LYS A 203 4.45 14.53 20.63
C LYS A 203 4.76 15.77 21.47
N THR A 204 5.29 16.82 20.85
CA THR A 204 5.74 18.04 21.56
C THR A 204 4.63 18.72 22.37
N LYS A 205 3.39 18.70 21.86
CA LYS A 205 2.23 19.26 22.57
C LYS A 205 1.71 18.40 23.74
N LYS A 206 2.26 17.21 23.99
CA LYS A 206 1.88 16.40 25.17
C LYS A 206 2.74 16.65 26.41
N GLU A 207 3.93 17.23 26.24
CA GLU A 207 4.84 17.58 27.34
C GLU A 207 4.59 19.00 27.87
N THR A 208 3.82 19.82 27.14
CA THR A 208 3.54 21.24 27.44
C THR A 208 2.09 21.52 27.85
N LEU A 209 1.26 20.50 28.08
CA LEU A 209 -0.14 20.63 28.52
C LEU A 209 -0.41 19.99 29.90
N ALA A 210 0.64 19.71 30.67
CA ALA A 210 0.52 19.13 32.02
C ALA A 210 0.26 20.18 33.12
N GLU A 211 0.45 21.47 32.83
CA GLU A 211 0.56 22.52 33.83
C GLU A 211 -0.11 23.81 33.34
N GLU A 212 -1.44 23.87 33.49
CA GLU A 212 -2.22 25.03 33.98
C GLU A 212 -3.74 24.75 33.89
N LEU A 213 -4.40 24.78 35.05
CA LEU A 213 -5.84 24.92 35.21
C LEU A 213 -6.07 26.24 35.95
N PRO A 214 -7.07 27.03 35.54
CA PRO A 214 -8.03 27.50 36.54
C PRO A 214 -9.50 27.33 36.11
N GLU A 215 -10.42 27.58 37.04
CA GLU A 215 -11.82 27.17 36.96
C GLU A 215 -12.83 28.27 36.56
N LYS A 216 -14.01 27.82 36.09
CA LYS A 216 -15.38 28.36 36.32
C LYS A 216 -15.65 29.88 36.24
N GLN A 217 -16.73 30.20 35.51
CA GLN A 217 -17.82 31.01 36.08
C GLN A 217 -19.20 30.66 35.47
N ILE A 218 -20.30 31.08 36.11
CA ILE A 218 -21.69 30.64 35.84
C ILE A 218 -22.67 31.82 35.90
N LYS A 219 -23.59 31.93 34.91
CA LYS A 219 -24.93 32.59 34.85
C LYS A 219 -25.47 32.40 33.41
N LYS A 220 -26.70 32.03 33.05
CA LYS A 220 -28.07 31.87 33.63
C LYS A 220 -29.04 33.05 33.37
N GLY A 221 -30.21 32.73 32.77
CA GLY A 221 -31.22 33.63 32.16
C GLY A 221 -31.19 33.48 30.62
N GLY A 222 -32.28 33.49 29.84
CA GLY A 222 -33.70 33.86 30.07
C GLY A 222 -34.05 35.15 29.28
N GLU A 223 -35.15 35.30 28.53
CA GLU A 223 -36.38 34.50 28.34
C GLU A 223 -36.92 34.61 26.87
N GLU A 224 -38.22 34.37 26.67
CA GLU A 224 -39.05 34.22 25.43
C GLU A 224 -39.18 35.52 24.58
N SER A 225 -39.86 35.64 23.43
CA SER A 225 -41.04 34.95 22.82
C SER A 225 -41.07 35.18 21.27
N ASP A 226 -42.18 35.16 20.52
CA ASP A 226 -43.06 34.05 20.06
C ASP A 226 -43.89 34.52 18.80
N GLN A 227 -44.73 33.67 18.21
CA GLN A 227 -45.79 33.92 17.18
C GLN A 227 -45.33 34.30 15.74
N SER A 228 -45.69 33.61 14.63
CA SER A 228 -46.99 33.20 13.99
C SER A 228 -47.45 34.21 12.90
N ALA A 229 -48.14 33.88 11.80
CA ALA A 229 -48.79 32.63 11.36
C ALA A 229 -48.88 32.52 9.80
N ASP A 230 -49.44 31.38 9.33
CA ASP A 230 -50.18 31.01 8.09
C ASP A 230 -50.42 32.01 6.91
N VAL A 231 -50.81 31.62 5.69
CA VAL A 231 -51.46 30.38 5.12
C VAL A 231 -50.80 30.03 3.75
N ASP A 232 -51.25 29.18 2.81
CA ASP A 232 -52.51 28.45 2.52
C ASP A 232 -52.27 27.14 1.71
N LEU A 233 -53.34 26.44 1.30
CA LEU A 233 -53.36 25.22 0.46
C LEU A 233 -54.22 25.42 -0.83
N PRO A 234 -54.33 24.48 -1.81
CA PRO A 234 -55.10 23.22 -1.63
C PRO A 234 -54.59 21.95 -2.38
N GLY A 235 -55.18 20.79 -2.05
CA GLY A 235 -55.12 19.52 -2.81
C GLY A 235 -56.27 19.38 -3.83
N PRO A 236 -56.92 18.20 -4.06
CA PRO A 236 -56.82 16.86 -3.43
C PRO A 236 -56.36 15.77 -4.45
N SER A 237 -56.25 14.44 -4.19
CA SER A 237 -57.14 13.42 -3.57
C SER A 237 -56.30 12.16 -3.21
N GLN A 238 -56.52 11.29 -2.21
CA GLN A 238 -57.64 10.76 -1.38
C GLN A 238 -58.00 9.28 -1.66
N LEU A 239 -58.52 8.59 -0.62
CA LEU A 239 -58.87 7.15 -0.43
C LEU A 239 -57.68 6.28 0.09
N ALA A 240 -57.58 5.89 1.36
CA ALA A 240 -58.44 5.10 2.28
C ALA A 240 -58.25 3.56 2.12
N SER A 241 -58.27 2.71 3.16
CA SER A 241 -58.70 2.86 4.59
C SER A 241 -57.82 2.08 5.59
N GLU A 242 -58.14 2.15 6.89
CA GLU A 242 -57.67 1.27 8.00
C GLU A 242 -58.14 -0.22 7.84
N ASP A 243 -57.76 -1.26 8.64
CA ASP A 243 -57.76 -1.37 10.12
C ASP A 243 -56.99 -2.60 10.75
N ASP A 244 -56.81 -2.53 12.08
CA ASP A 244 -56.67 -3.58 13.15
C ASP A 244 -55.42 -4.49 13.34
N GLU A 245 -55.34 -5.11 14.53
CA GLU A 245 -54.16 -5.67 15.23
C GLU A 245 -53.97 -7.22 15.24
N THR A 246 -52.80 -7.63 15.77
CA THR A 246 -52.45 -8.94 16.36
C THR A 246 -52.25 -10.17 15.45
N SER A 247 -51.03 -10.72 15.45
CA SER A 247 -50.66 -11.90 16.26
C SER A 247 -49.33 -12.54 15.80
N THR A 248 -48.78 -13.44 16.61
CA THR A 248 -47.44 -14.02 16.44
C THR A 248 -47.38 -15.15 15.40
N ASN A 249 -46.28 -15.22 14.63
CA ASN A 249 -45.63 -16.50 14.32
C ASN A 249 -44.16 -16.35 13.92
N VAL A 250 -43.33 -17.36 14.23
CA VAL A 250 -41.85 -17.30 14.10
C VAL A 250 -41.31 -18.49 13.31
N ILE A 251 -40.83 -18.24 12.10
CA ILE A 251 -39.97 -19.17 11.32
C ILE A 251 -38.99 -18.36 10.42
N PRO A 252 -37.90 -18.94 9.86
CA PRO A 252 -36.58 -18.30 9.98
C PRO A 252 -35.98 -17.77 8.66
N PRO A 253 -34.94 -16.91 8.71
CA PRO A 253 -34.29 -16.36 7.53
C PRO A 253 -33.46 -17.40 6.75
N THR A 254 -33.90 -17.70 5.53
CA THR A 254 -33.24 -18.60 4.57
C THR A 254 -31.77 -18.23 4.31
N VAL A 255 -30.86 -19.19 4.46
CA VAL A 255 -29.41 -18.98 4.34
C VAL A 255 -28.91 -18.92 2.88
N SER A 256 -28.61 -17.73 2.39
CA SER A 256 -27.80 -17.55 1.17
C SER A 256 -26.30 -17.83 1.44
N PRO A 257 -25.64 -18.74 0.70
CA PRO A 257 -24.24 -19.08 0.94
C PRO A 257 -23.28 -18.02 0.35
N GLY A 258 -22.42 -17.42 1.17
CA GLY A 258 -21.29 -16.62 0.65
C GLY A 258 -20.59 -15.66 1.63
N LYS A 259 -21.24 -15.22 2.72
CA LYS A 259 -20.67 -14.21 3.62
C LYS A 259 -19.78 -14.86 4.69
N VAL A 260 -18.45 -14.77 4.54
CA VAL A 260 -17.50 -15.20 5.57
C VAL A 260 -17.66 -14.30 6.79
N SER A 261 -18.27 -14.79 7.87
CA SER A 261 -18.61 -13.96 9.02
C SER A 261 -17.37 -13.32 9.66
N SER A 262 -17.48 -12.01 9.93
CA SER A 262 -16.49 -11.23 10.66
C SER A 262 -16.35 -11.72 12.11
N LEU A 263 -15.31 -11.24 12.80
CA LEU A 263 -15.26 -11.30 14.26
C LEU A 263 -16.24 -10.27 14.82
N THR A 264 -17.06 -10.66 15.80
CA THR A 264 -17.93 -9.72 16.55
C THR A 264 -17.08 -8.90 17.54
N GLU A 265 -17.60 -7.78 18.08
CA GLU A 265 -16.84 -7.00 19.07
C GLU A 265 -16.52 -7.81 20.33
N LYS A 266 -17.50 -8.55 20.89
CA LYS A 266 -17.25 -9.46 22.02
C LYS A 266 -16.17 -10.52 21.74
N GLN A 267 -16.00 -10.95 20.48
CA GLN A 267 -14.88 -11.82 20.09
C GLN A 267 -13.56 -11.04 20.00
N LYS A 268 -13.53 -9.85 19.40
CA LYS A 268 -12.34 -8.99 19.31
C LYS A 268 -11.83 -8.58 20.70
N GLU A 269 -12.74 -8.37 21.63
CA GLU A 269 -12.48 -8.02 23.03
C GLU A 269 -11.77 -9.14 23.78
N ALA A 270 -12.36 -10.35 23.80
CA ALA A 270 -11.72 -11.53 24.35
C ALA A 270 -10.35 -11.81 23.68
N ILE A 271 -10.18 -11.50 22.39
CA ILE A 271 -8.87 -11.61 21.71
C ILE A 271 -7.88 -10.53 22.19
N ARG A 272 -8.32 -9.30 22.50
CA ARG A 272 -7.43 -8.27 23.08
C ARG A 272 -6.96 -8.68 24.47
N GLU A 273 -7.87 -9.21 25.29
CA GLU A 273 -7.61 -9.69 26.65
C GLU A 273 -6.62 -10.88 26.67
N ILE A 274 -6.95 -11.98 25.99
CA ILE A 274 -6.14 -13.22 26.01
C ILE A 274 -4.73 -13.01 25.43
N PHE A 275 -4.56 -12.07 24.50
CA PHE A 275 -3.30 -11.82 23.82
C PHE A 275 -2.62 -10.50 24.21
N SER A 276 -3.10 -9.80 25.26
CA SER A 276 -2.57 -8.53 25.79
C SER A 276 -1.04 -8.53 25.87
N SER A 277 -0.48 -9.39 26.72
CA SER A 277 0.96 -9.57 26.93
C SER A 277 1.77 -9.96 25.68
N ALA A 278 1.15 -10.56 24.65
CA ALA A 278 1.81 -10.82 23.37
C ALA A 278 1.74 -9.62 22.41
N ILE A 279 0.67 -8.83 22.48
CA ILE A 279 0.50 -7.57 21.73
C ILE A 279 1.44 -6.50 22.29
N GLU A 280 1.55 -6.40 23.61
CA GLU A 280 2.50 -5.55 24.34
C GLU A 280 3.94 -5.90 23.96
N ARG A 281 4.38 -7.16 24.12
CA ARG A 281 5.73 -7.60 23.71
C ARG A 281 6.00 -7.57 22.20
N GLY A 282 5.03 -7.20 21.35
CA GLY A 282 5.18 -7.19 19.89
C GLY A 282 5.37 -8.58 19.27
N GLU A 283 4.97 -9.63 19.98
CA GLU A 283 5.35 -11.02 19.73
C GLU A 283 4.37 -11.69 18.73
N LYS A 284 4.82 -11.93 17.50
CA LYS A 284 3.97 -12.48 16.42
C LYS A 284 3.54 -13.92 16.70
N GLN A 285 2.25 -14.10 16.98
CA GLN A 285 1.68 -15.37 17.40
C GLN A 285 1.46 -16.34 16.23
N GLN A 286 1.89 -17.59 16.41
CA GLN A 286 1.71 -18.68 15.44
C GLN A 286 0.32 -19.33 15.55
N MET A 287 -0.19 -19.86 14.43
CA MET A 287 -1.57 -20.37 14.33
C MET A 287 -1.91 -21.51 15.32
N MET A 288 -0.93 -22.34 15.70
CA MET A 288 -1.14 -23.38 16.72
C MET A 288 -1.20 -22.81 18.14
N ALA A 289 -0.29 -21.89 18.48
CA ALA A 289 -0.32 -21.18 19.77
C ALA A 289 -1.65 -20.39 19.93
N VAL A 290 -2.09 -19.72 18.86
CA VAL A 290 -3.40 -19.05 18.83
C VAL A 290 -4.56 -20.03 19.03
N ARG A 291 -4.54 -21.21 18.38
CA ARG A 291 -5.58 -22.23 18.57
C ARG A 291 -5.65 -22.71 20.02
N ASN A 292 -4.50 -22.97 20.64
CA ASN A 292 -4.41 -23.45 22.01
C ASN A 292 -4.88 -22.37 23.00
N LYS A 293 -4.41 -21.12 22.86
CA LYS A 293 -4.83 -19.99 23.72
C LYS A 293 -6.27 -19.53 23.48
N MET A 294 -6.86 -19.84 22.33
CA MET A 294 -8.31 -19.67 22.11
C MET A 294 -9.15 -20.77 22.79
N SER A 295 -8.57 -21.91 23.17
CA SER A 295 -9.34 -23.02 23.74
C SER A 295 -9.70 -22.83 25.22
N THR A 296 -8.93 -22.00 25.93
CA THR A 296 -9.11 -21.67 27.36
C THR A 296 -10.30 -20.74 27.63
N THR A 297 -10.77 -19.98 26.64
CA THR A 297 -11.84 -18.97 26.83
C THR A 297 -13.12 -19.37 26.11
N LEU A 298 -14.22 -19.49 26.88
CA LEU A 298 -15.52 -19.98 26.42
C LEU A 298 -16.03 -19.35 25.11
N ILE A 299 -15.89 -18.03 24.96
CA ILE A 299 -16.32 -17.25 23.79
C ILE A 299 -15.57 -17.66 22.51
N LEU A 300 -14.28 -18.00 22.63
CA LEU A 300 -13.41 -18.35 21.49
C LEU A 300 -13.25 -19.86 21.29
N ARG A 301 -13.51 -20.68 22.32
CA ARG A 301 -13.39 -22.15 22.28
C ARG A 301 -14.20 -22.75 21.14
N LYS A 302 -15.43 -22.26 20.91
CA LYS A 302 -16.32 -22.65 19.80
C LYS A 302 -15.75 -22.37 18.40
N MET A 303 -14.71 -21.55 18.28
CA MET A 303 -14.06 -21.18 17.02
C MET A 303 -12.80 -22.03 16.70
N THR A 304 -12.26 -22.77 17.68
CA THR A 304 -11.03 -23.59 17.52
C THR A 304 -11.23 -24.83 16.65
N THR A 305 -12.48 -25.20 16.39
CA THR A 305 -12.93 -26.24 15.44
C THR A 305 -12.68 -25.83 13.98
N SER A 306 -12.68 -24.53 13.67
CA SER A 306 -12.62 -24.03 12.31
C SER A 306 -11.27 -23.39 11.98
N ILE A 307 -10.51 -24.04 11.09
CA ILE A 307 -9.18 -23.58 10.65
C ILE A 307 -9.25 -22.17 10.05
N SER A 308 -10.33 -21.81 9.35
CA SER A 308 -10.51 -20.46 8.80
C SER A 308 -10.73 -19.41 9.88
N LYS A 309 -11.46 -19.73 10.96
CA LYS A 309 -11.64 -18.85 12.12
C LYS A 309 -10.37 -18.70 12.96
N VAL A 310 -9.64 -19.79 13.24
CA VAL A 310 -8.33 -19.73 13.91
C VAL A 310 -7.36 -18.84 13.11
N LYS A 311 -7.34 -18.96 11.77
CA LYS A 311 -6.55 -18.07 10.91
C LYS A 311 -7.03 -16.62 10.92
N GLN A 312 -8.35 -16.38 11.01
CA GLN A 312 -8.93 -15.03 11.14
C GLN A 312 -8.45 -14.35 12.44
N VAL A 313 -8.46 -15.08 13.57
CA VAL A 313 -7.92 -14.59 14.85
C VAL A 313 -6.40 -14.41 14.80
N THR A 314 -5.66 -15.37 14.23
CA THR A 314 -4.20 -15.28 14.06
C THR A 314 -3.81 -14.03 13.28
N ASN A 315 -4.54 -13.69 12.21
CA ASN A 315 -4.32 -12.46 11.46
C ASN A 315 -4.67 -11.20 12.26
N PHE A 316 -5.69 -11.25 13.13
CA PHE A 316 -6.11 -10.11 13.95
C PHE A 316 -5.11 -9.81 15.07
N VAL A 317 -4.63 -10.83 15.81
CA VAL A 317 -3.58 -10.68 16.83
C VAL A 317 -2.29 -10.12 16.20
N ASN A 318 -1.84 -10.70 15.08
CA ASN A 318 -0.66 -10.21 14.38
C ASN A 318 -0.83 -8.79 13.77
N TYR A 319 -2.07 -8.37 13.48
CA TYR A 319 -2.38 -7.00 13.10
C TYR A 319 -2.28 -6.04 14.30
N LEU A 320 -2.78 -6.43 15.48
CA LEU A 320 -2.66 -5.63 16.71
C LEU A 320 -1.19 -5.47 17.13
N VAL A 321 -0.41 -6.56 17.15
CA VAL A 321 1.07 -6.54 17.29
C VAL A 321 1.70 -5.54 16.31
N SER A 322 1.30 -5.56 15.04
CA SER A 322 1.83 -4.67 14.00
C SER A 322 1.32 -3.21 14.09
N LYS A 323 0.53 -2.87 15.12
CA LYS A 323 -0.15 -1.58 15.32
C LYS A 323 0.13 -0.98 16.71
N ARG A 324 1.02 -1.57 17.55
CA ARG A 324 1.48 -0.93 18.79
C ARG A 324 2.06 0.47 18.47
N PRO A 325 1.75 1.53 19.24
CA PRO A 325 2.38 2.83 19.08
C PRO A 325 3.89 2.79 19.36
N PHE A 326 4.57 3.88 19.00
CA PHE A 326 6.03 4.01 19.00
C PHE A 326 6.53 4.57 20.34
N GLU A 327 7.19 3.72 21.13
CA GLU A 327 8.21 4.11 22.09
C GLU A 327 9.59 3.90 21.44
N VAL A 328 10.49 4.86 21.60
CA VAL A 328 11.91 4.74 21.26
C VAL A 328 12.68 5.44 22.37
N GLU A 329 13.31 4.62 23.19
CA GLU A 329 14.52 4.98 23.93
C GLU A 329 15.72 4.53 23.08
N GLY A 330 16.89 5.15 23.24
CA GLY A 330 18.13 4.68 22.63
C GLY A 330 18.24 4.86 21.10
N LEU A 331 18.14 6.11 20.60
CA LEU A 331 18.79 6.47 19.35
C LEU A 331 20.30 6.67 19.60
N PRO A 332 21.22 5.96 18.92
CA PRO A 332 22.65 6.19 19.07
C PRO A 332 23.04 7.56 18.48
N THR A 333 23.73 8.38 19.27
CA THR A 333 24.03 9.79 18.95
C THR A 333 25.23 9.98 18.01
N GLN A 334 25.94 8.90 17.64
CA GLN A 334 27.11 8.99 16.77
C GLN A 334 26.72 9.11 15.28
N ALA A 335 27.34 10.06 14.59
CA ALA A 335 27.23 10.19 13.15
C ALA A 335 27.92 8.98 12.48
N ILE A 336 27.22 8.31 11.56
CA ILE A 336 27.75 7.17 10.81
C ILE A 336 28.74 7.72 9.77
N GLU A 337 30.03 7.41 9.93
CA GLU A 337 31.05 7.73 8.94
C GLU A 337 30.78 6.98 7.62
N VAL A 338 30.98 7.67 6.50
CA VAL A 338 30.42 7.26 5.20
C VAL A 338 31.45 6.53 4.32
N GLU A 339 32.68 6.38 4.79
CA GLU A 339 33.84 6.07 3.94
C GLU A 339 34.32 4.61 4.03
N GLU A 340 33.98 3.85 5.07
CA GLU A 340 34.27 2.41 5.17
C GLU A 340 33.41 1.54 4.21
N TRP A 341 32.32 2.09 3.67
CA TRP A 341 31.38 1.38 2.77
C TRP A 341 31.73 1.48 1.27
N LEU A 342 32.98 1.78 0.93
CA LEU A 342 33.40 2.03 -0.46
C LEU A 342 33.85 0.79 -1.25
N ASP A 343 34.23 -0.32 -0.59
CA ASP A 343 34.68 -1.56 -1.25
C ASP A 343 33.73 -2.76 -1.02
N ASP A 344 32.72 -2.88 -1.87
CA ASP A 344 32.20 -4.19 -2.32
C ASP A 344 31.79 -4.15 -3.80
N GLN A 345 32.77 -4.48 -4.66
CA GLN A 345 32.59 -4.61 -6.10
C GLN A 345 32.10 -6.01 -6.53
N SER A 346 31.13 -6.64 -5.85
CA SER A 346 30.49 -7.85 -6.40
C SER A 346 29.01 -8.12 -6.08
N SER A 347 28.13 -7.14 -6.29
CA SER A 347 26.71 -7.46 -6.54
C SER A 347 26.13 -6.77 -7.78
N SER A 348 26.62 -7.18 -8.96
CA SER A 348 25.86 -6.99 -10.20
C SER A 348 24.46 -7.56 -10.00
N LEU A 349 23.44 -6.69 -9.99
CA LEU A 349 22.04 -7.06 -9.83
C LEU A 349 21.55 -7.78 -11.10
N LYS A 350 22.02 -9.01 -11.29
CA LYS A 350 21.53 -9.98 -12.27
C LYS A 350 20.04 -10.12 -12.03
N SER A 351 19.26 -9.37 -12.81
CA SER A 351 17.82 -9.51 -12.82
C SER A 351 17.50 -10.95 -13.18
N ASP A 352 16.51 -11.54 -12.50
CA ASP A 352 15.70 -12.58 -13.13
C ASP A 352 15.10 -12.02 -14.43
N GLN A 353 15.83 -12.17 -15.53
CA GLN A 353 15.22 -12.54 -16.79
C GLN A 353 14.29 -13.70 -16.44
N ARG A 354 13.06 -13.70 -16.99
CA ARG A 354 12.18 -14.87 -16.85
C ARG A 354 12.76 -15.97 -17.72
N MET A 355 13.75 -16.67 -17.18
CA MET A 355 14.41 -17.82 -17.78
C MET A 355 13.32 -18.74 -18.32
N HIS A 356 13.35 -18.93 -19.64
CA HIS A 356 12.31 -19.69 -20.32
C HIS A 356 12.26 -21.10 -19.73
N TRP A 357 11.05 -21.65 -19.61
CA TRP A 357 10.91 -23.06 -19.22
C TRP A 357 10.94 -23.91 -20.46
N ASP A 358 11.88 -24.84 -20.53
CA ASP A 358 11.89 -25.83 -21.61
C ASP A 358 10.55 -26.57 -21.67
N GLN A 359 10.10 -26.86 -22.90
CA GLN A 359 8.80 -27.44 -23.16
C GLN A 359 8.75 -28.93 -22.80
N ARG A 360 9.86 -29.68 -22.98
CA ARG A 360 10.01 -31.08 -22.58
C ARG A 360 10.07 -31.19 -21.05
N ASP A 361 10.86 -30.33 -20.39
CA ASP A 361 10.92 -30.27 -18.92
C ASP A 361 9.56 -29.90 -18.31
N THR A 362 8.81 -28.99 -18.96
CA THR A 362 7.44 -28.64 -18.59
C THR A 362 6.51 -29.84 -18.71
N GLN A 363 6.51 -30.52 -19.86
CA GLN A 363 5.67 -31.71 -20.09
C GLN A 363 6.03 -32.88 -19.14
N ALA A 364 7.31 -33.04 -18.80
CA ALA A 364 7.76 -34.03 -17.82
C ALA A 364 7.16 -33.76 -16.44
N MET A 365 7.22 -32.51 -15.94
CA MET A 365 6.53 -32.14 -14.69
C MET A 365 5.01 -32.28 -14.80
N GLU A 366 4.39 -31.84 -15.89
CA GLU A 366 2.93 -31.93 -16.08
C GLU A 366 2.43 -33.38 -16.13
N ARG A 367 3.22 -34.31 -16.69
CA ARG A 367 2.95 -35.76 -16.66
C ARG A 367 3.11 -36.33 -15.26
N GLU A 368 4.23 -36.06 -14.61
CA GLU A 368 4.60 -36.65 -13.31
C GLU A 368 3.67 -36.19 -12.17
N PHE A 369 3.27 -34.91 -12.19
CA PHE A 369 2.33 -34.34 -11.21
C PHE A 369 0.85 -34.49 -11.62
N ARG A 370 0.54 -35.03 -12.81
CA ARG A 370 -0.84 -35.27 -13.29
C ARG A 370 -1.69 -36.04 -12.29
N ARG A 371 -1.10 -37.05 -11.64
CA ARG A 371 -1.74 -37.95 -10.68
C ARG A 371 -2.20 -37.29 -9.36
N PHE A 372 -1.71 -36.11 -9.03
CA PHE A 372 -2.10 -35.42 -7.79
C PHE A 372 -3.35 -34.56 -7.96
N ARG A 373 -4.26 -34.55 -6.97
CA ARG A 373 -5.44 -33.65 -6.94
C ARG A 373 -5.17 -32.31 -6.23
N LYS A 374 -4.14 -32.25 -5.37
CA LYS A 374 -3.67 -31.05 -4.64
C LYS A 374 -2.14 -31.01 -4.72
N CYS A 375 -1.55 -29.82 -4.70
CA CYS A 375 -0.09 -29.68 -4.71
C CYS A 375 0.51 -30.34 -3.44
N PRO A 376 1.46 -31.29 -3.57
CA PRO A 376 2.09 -31.91 -2.40
C PRO A 376 2.87 -30.91 -1.52
N PRO A 377 3.10 -31.21 -0.23
CA PRO A 377 3.93 -30.41 0.66
C PRO A 377 5.38 -30.26 0.15
N LYS A 378 6.04 -29.15 0.49
CA LYS A 378 7.41 -28.83 0.01
C LYS A 378 8.45 -29.93 0.30
N GLN A 379 8.32 -30.64 1.43
CA GLN A 379 9.18 -31.75 1.81
C GLN A 379 8.95 -33.00 0.94
N GLN A 380 7.68 -33.38 0.72
CA GLN A 380 7.31 -34.47 -0.18
C GLN A 380 7.74 -34.17 -1.63
N LEU A 381 7.60 -32.92 -2.07
CA LEU A 381 8.14 -32.48 -3.37
C LEU A 381 9.66 -32.65 -3.43
N ARG A 382 10.43 -32.27 -2.39
CA ARG A 382 11.89 -32.48 -2.36
C ARG A 382 12.25 -33.96 -2.51
N GLN A 383 11.54 -34.85 -1.80
CA GLN A 383 11.72 -36.31 -1.94
C GLN A 383 11.39 -36.79 -3.36
N MET A 384 10.28 -36.37 -3.96
CA MET A 384 9.92 -36.73 -5.33
C MET A 384 10.95 -36.25 -6.37
N PHE A 385 11.50 -35.04 -6.19
CA PHE A 385 12.59 -34.51 -7.02
C PHE A 385 13.96 -35.16 -6.76
N THR A 386 14.06 -36.05 -5.75
CA THR A 386 15.26 -36.88 -5.50
C THR A 386 15.07 -38.31 -6.02
N VAL A 387 13.90 -38.91 -5.78
CA VAL A 387 13.60 -40.32 -6.14
C VAL A 387 13.34 -40.52 -7.63
N ASN A 388 12.68 -39.58 -8.31
CA ASN A 388 12.43 -39.70 -9.75
C ASN A 388 13.61 -39.11 -10.54
N GLY A 389 14.41 -39.96 -11.18
CA GLY A 389 15.62 -39.56 -11.92
C GLY A 389 15.38 -38.49 -13.01
N ARG A 390 14.21 -38.48 -13.66
CA ARG A 390 13.85 -37.43 -14.65
C ARG A 390 13.59 -36.09 -13.96
N LEU A 391 12.91 -36.10 -12.81
CA LEU A 391 12.75 -34.89 -12.00
C LEU A 391 14.09 -34.42 -11.40
N ALA A 392 14.95 -35.35 -10.97
CA ALA A 392 16.28 -35.05 -10.42
C ALA A 392 17.18 -34.36 -11.45
N ALA A 393 17.19 -34.83 -12.69
CA ALA A 393 17.92 -34.17 -13.79
C ALA A 393 17.46 -32.72 -14.00
N ILE A 394 16.14 -32.48 -14.05
CA ILE A 394 15.57 -31.12 -14.17
C ILE A 394 15.90 -30.29 -12.92
N CYS A 395 15.89 -30.88 -11.72
CA CYS A 395 16.25 -30.19 -10.48
C CYS A 395 17.73 -29.79 -10.41
N LYS A 396 18.63 -30.60 -10.98
CA LYS A 396 20.07 -30.31 -11.11
C LYS A 396 20.34 -29.16 -12.08
N LYS A 397 19.54 -29.06 -13.15
CA LYS A 397 19.59 -27.98 -14.17
C LYS A 397 18.95 -26.67 -13.71
N GLU A 398 17.75 -26.74 -13.13
CA GLU A 398 16.87 -25.58 -12.92
C GLU A 398 16.78 -25.09 -11.47
N GLY A 399 17.27 -25.90 -10.52
CA GLY A 399 17.24 -25.61 -9.08
C GLY A 399 15.87 -25.85 -8.42
N PHE A 400 15.88 -26.51 -7.25
CA PHE A 400 14.65 -26.94 -6.56
C PHE A 400 13.63 -25.81 -6.31
N SER A 401 14.10 -24.59 -6.01
CA SER A 401 13.22 -23.43 -5.77
C SER A 401 12.39 -23.07 -7.02
N ARG A 402 13.02 -23.11 -8.20
CA ARG A 402 12.37 -22.80 -9.49
C ARG A 402 11.39 -23.92 -9.86
N CYS A 403 11.80 -25.18 -9.69
CA CYS A 403 10.94 -26.36 -9.87
C CYS A 403 9.70 -26.32 -8.98
N TYR A 404 9.85 -25.94 -7.70
CA TYR A 404 8.74 -25.83 -6.73
C TYR A 404 7.69 -24.80 -7.16
N GLU A 405 8.10 -23.60 -7.61
CA GLU A 405 7.14 -22.61 -8.13
C GLU A 405 6.49 -23.04 -9.45
N LYS A 406 7.21 -23.77 -10.32
CA LYS A 406 6.68 -24.34 -11.56
C LYS A 406 5.60 -25.38 -11.30
N VAL A 407 5.84 -26.34 -10.39
CA VAL A 407 4.84 -27.33 -9.98
C VAL A 407 3.61 -26.66 -9.35
N LYS A 408 3.81 -25.66 -8.48
CA LYS A 408 2.70 -24.83 -7.98
C LYS A 408 1.92 -24.13 -9.08
N SER A 409 2.59 -23.65 -10.13
CA SER A 409 1.93 -23.00 -11.28
C SER A 409 1.12 -24.00 -12.11
N ILE A 410 1.68 -25.19 -12.39
CA ILE A 410 0.99 -26.30 -13.07
C ILE A 410 -0.28 -26.69 -12.30
N MET A 411 -0.16 -26.94 -10.99
CA MET A 411 -1.30 -27.33 -10.14
C MET A 411 -2.36 -26.22 -10.02
N ARG A 412 -1.96 -24.94 -10.08
CA ARG A 412 -2.90 -23.80 -10.15
C ARG A 412 -3.59 -23.65 -11.51
N LYS A 413 -2.97 -24.10 -12.61
CA LYS A 413 -3.59 -24.14 -13.94
C LYS A 413 -4.57 -25.32 -14.00
N LYS A 414 -4.18 -26.49 -13.47
CA LYS A 414 -5.04 -27.67 -13.36
C LYS A 414 -6.31 -27.38 -12.56
N ASN A 415 -6.21 -26.74 -11.40
CA ASN A 415 -7.36 -26.43 -10.53
C ASN A 415 -8.12 -25.14 -10.95
N LYS A 416 -8.13 -24.83 -12.25
CA LYS A 416 -8.88 -23.74 -12.90
C LYS A 416 -9.60 -24.21 -14.19
N LEU A 417 -9.40 -25.49 -14.52
CA LEU A 417 -10.14 -26.31 -15.47
C LEU A 417 -10.90 -27.34 -14.64
#